data_AF-A0A9D2IYD7-F1
#
_entry.id   AF-A0A9D2IYD7-F1
#
_cell.length_a   1.000
_cell.length_b   1.000
_cell.length_c   1.000
_cell.angle_alpha   90.00
_cell.angle_beta   90.00
_cell.angle_gamma   90.00
#
_symmetry.space_group_name_H-M   'P 1'
#
loop_
_entity.id
_entity.type
_entity.pdbx_description
1 polymer ?
#
loop_
_entity_poly.entity_id
_entity_poly.type
_entity_poly.pdbx_seq_one_letter_code
_entity_poly.pdbx_strand_id
1 'polypeptide(L)'
;MIVDQTSVEGKYVNLSAFKKASIPVKVEDWPGKMHMKSMIIDDNILIIGSMNFTKQGEIKNDENTIIIENVPILTKSYKEHFLKLWDSIKYNPQN
;
A
#
# COMPACT_ATOMS: atom_id res chain seq x y z
N MET A 1 5.37 -2.79 -3.35
CA MET A 1 4.04 -2.69 -2.68
C MET A 1 4.09 -3.34 -1.31
N ILE A 2 3.56 -2.70 -0.27
CA ILE A 2 3.45 -3.29 1.07
C ILE A 2 1.98 -3.66 1.30
N VAL A 3 1.73 -4.86 1.80
CA VAL A 3 0.37 -5.34 2.14
C VAL A 3 0.37 -6.00 3.50
N ASP A 4 -0.76 -5.92 4.18
CA ASP A 4 -1.01 -6.59 5.46
C ASP A 4 -1.27 -8.09 5.25
N GLN A 5 -0.71 -8.95 6.11
CA GLN A 5 -0.87 -10.40 6.03
C GLN A 5 -2.34 -10.85 6.03
N THR A 6 -3.20 -10.21 6.82
CA THR A 6 -4.63 -10.56 6.89
C THR A 6 -5.36 -10.30 5.56
N SER A 7 -4.87 -9.35 4.76
CA SER A 7 -5.39 -9.09 3.41
C SER A 7 -5.00 -10.17 2.41
N VAL A 8 -3.82 -10.77 2.58
CA VAL A 8 -3.35 -11.92 1.79
C VAL A 8 -4.14 -13.17 2.15
N GLU A 9 -4.27 -13.47 3.45
CA GLU A 9 -5.05 -14.61 3.96
C GLU A 9 -6.52 -14.52 3.55
N GLY A 10 -7.10 -13.32 3.62
CA GLY A 10 -8.46 -13.02 3.15
C GLY A 10 -8.63 -13.06 1.62
N LYS A 11 -7.56 -13.35 0.86
CA LYS A 11 -7.55 -13.43 -0.61
C LYS A 11 -7.96 -12.12 -1.30
N TYR A 12 -7.77 -10.99 -0.65
CA TYR A 12 -7.99 -9.66 -1.23
C TYR A 12 -6.79 -9.21 -2.07
N VAL A 13 -5.62 -9.83 -1.88
CA VAL A 13 -4.39 -9.56 -2.64
C VAL A 13 -4.02 -10.79 -3.46
N ASN A 14 -3.87 -10.61 -4.78
CA ASN A 14 -3.42 -11.67 -5.69
C ASN A 14 -1.89 -11.64 -5.85
N LEU A 15 -1.17 -12.23 -4.90
CA LEU A 15 0.31 -12.29 -4.93
C LEU A 15 0.85 -12.94 -6.22
N SER A 16 0.15 -13.96 -6.75
CA SER A 16 0.58 -14.65 -7.97
C SER A 16 0.59 -13.73 -9.19
N ALA A 17 -0.33 -12.76 -9.28
CA ALA A 17 -0.37 -11.78 -10.36
C ALA A 17 0.83 -10.82 -10.28
N PHE A 18 1.16 -10.32 -9.09
CA PHE A 18 2.32 -9.46 -8.88
C PHE A 18 3.64 -10.19 -9.18
N LYS A 19 3.76 -11.44 -8.73
CA LYS A 19 4.93 -12.30 -9.01
C LYS A 19 5.12 -12.53 -10.51
N LYS A 20 4.04 -12.86 -11.23
CA LYS A 20 4.07 -13.01 -12.70
C LYS A 20 4.46 -11.72 -13.42
N ALA A 21 4.09 -10.56 -12.87
CA ALA A 21 4.43 -9.25 -13.41
C ALA A 21 5.81 -8.74 -12.96
N SER A 22 6.57 -9.52 -12.18
CA SER A 22 7.85 -9.11 -11.58
C SER A 22 7.74 -7.84 -10.74
N ILE A 23 6.57 -7.58 -10.13
CA ILE A 23 6.33 -6.44 -9.24
C ILE A 23 6.68 -6.86 -7.82
N PRO A 24 7.65 -6.19 -7.15
CA PRO A 24 8.01 -6.52 -5.78
C PRO A 24 6.86 -6.22 -4.79
N VAL A 25 6.52 -7.24 -3.99
CA VAL A 25 5.55 -7.12 -2.90
C VAL A 25 6.19 -7.60 -1.60
N LYS A 26 5.99 -6.86 -0.52
CA LYS A 26 6.33 -7.28 0.84
C LYS A 26 5.04 -7.43 1.64
N VAL A 27 4.91 -8.56 2.33
CA VAL A 27 3.79 -8.85 3.23
C VAL A 27 4.25 -8.55 4.64
N GLU A 28 3.55 -7.65 5.30
CA GLU A 28 3.79 -7.22 6.67
C GLU A 28 2.98 -8.10 7.64
N ASP A 29 3.63 -8.52 8.74
CA ASP A 29 3.12 -9.51 9.70
C ASP A 29 3.30 -9.07 11.18
N TRP A 30 3.46 -7.78 11.45
CA TRP A 30 3.63 -7.27 12.80
C TRP A 30 2.33 -7.36 13.63
N PRO A 31 2.43 -7.28 14.97
CA PRO A 31 1.25 -7.21 15.82
C PRO A 31 0.39 -5.98 15.50
N GLY A 32 -0.83 -6.22 15.03
CA GLY A 32 -1.77 -5.16 14.63
C GLY A 32 -2.18 -5.32 13.17
N LYS A 33 -2.64 -4.23 12.56
CA LYS A 33 -2.91 -4.17 11.12
C LYS A 33 -2.21 -2.97 10.50
N MET A 34 -1.56 -3.16 9.36
CA MET A 34 -1.09 -2.04 8.55
C MET A 34 -2.30 -1.35 7.91
N HIS A 35 -2.76 -0.28 8.57
CA HIS A 35 -4.02 0.39 8.23
C HIS A 35 -3.83 1.60 7.30
N MET A 36 -2.66 1.80 6.73
CA MET A 36 -2.38 2.89 5.80
C MET A 36 -2.83 2.52 4.39
N LYS A 37 -3.64 3.37 3.76
CA LYS A 37 -4.03 3.25 2.34
C LYS A 37 -3.45 4.47 1.65
N SER A 38 -2.26 4.30 1.10
CA SER A 38 -1.55 5.38 0.42
C SER A 38 -0.84 4.88 -0.83
N MET A 39 -0.63 5.80 -1.76
CA MET A 39 0.10 5.57 -3.01
C MET A 39 0.88 6.83 -3.37
N ILE A 40 2.10 6.64 -3.88
CA ILE A 40 2.93 7.72 -4.40
C ILE A 40 3.21 7.40 -5.86
N ILE A 41 2.97 8.37 -6.75
CA ILE A 41 3.17 8.23 -8.19
C ILE A 41 4.19 9.29 -8.62
N ASP A 42 5.25 8.85 -9.28
CA ASP A 42 6.30 9.67 -9.90
C ASP A 42 6.87 10.77 -9.00
N ASP A 43 6.93 10.51 -7.69
CA ASP A 43 7.39 11.44 -6.65
C ASP A 43 6.60 12.77 -6.57
N ASN A 44 5.48 12.89 -7.29
CA ASN A 44 4.73 14.14 -7.44
C ASN A 44 3.26 14.06 -6.97
N ILE A 45 2.67 12.87 -7.00
CA ILE A 45 1.28 12.66 -6.58
C ILE A 45 1.27 11.76 -5.35
N LEU A 46 0.65 12.24 -4.27
CA LEU A 46 0.35 11.44 -3.08
C LEU A 46 -1.16 11.23 -3.00
N ILE A 47 -1.57 9.97 -3.00
CA ILE A 47 -2.94 9.55 -2.70
C ILE A 47 -2.94 8.98 -1.29
N ILE A 48 -3.86 9.44 -0.44
CA ILE A 48 -4.02 8.94 0.92
C ILE A 48 -5.48 9.01 1.36
N GLY A 49 -5.90 8.06 2.19
CA GLY A 49 -7.24 8.11 2.75
C GLY A 49 -7.59 6.90 3.61
N SER A 50 -8.88 6.79 3.90
CA SER A 50 -9.46 5.62 4.55
C SER A 50 -9.81 4.51 3.54
N MET A 51 -10.03 4.89 2.27
CA MET A 51 -10.50 4.01 1.21
C MET A 51 -9.51 2.87 0.91
N ASN A 52 -9.99 1.63 1.08
CA ASN A 52 -9.30 0.46 0.53
C ASN A 52 -9.40 0.45 -1.00
N PHE A 53 -8.32 0.08 -1.69
CA PHE A 53 -8.26 -0.08 -3.15
C PHE A 53 -9.06 -1.31 -3.63
N THR A 54 -10.37 -1.29 -3.42
CA THR A 54 -11.32 -2.36 -3.73
C THR A 54 -12.59 -1.75 -4.32
N LYS A 55 -13.35 -2.55 -5.09
CA LYS A 55 -14.61 -2.12 -5.67
C LYS A 55 -15.59 -1.57 -4.63
N GLN A 56 -15.67 -2.18 -3.45
CA GLN A 56 -16.58 -1.72 -2.39
C GLN A 56 -16.13 -0.40 -1.76
N GLY A 57 -14.83 -0.18 -1.62
CA GLY A 57 -14.28 1.09 -1.17
C GLY A 57 -14.64 2.25 -2.11
N GLU A 58 -14.71 1.97 -3.41
CA GLU A 58 -15.07 2.95 -4.43
C GLU A 58 -16.58 3.25 -4.49
N ILE A 59 -17.45 2.23 -4.42
CA ILE A 59 -18.87 2.39 -4.79
C ILE A 59 -19.85 2.32 -3.62
N LYS A 60 -19.44 1.84 -2.45
CA LYS A 60 -20.37 1.46 -1.38
C LYS A 60 -20.03 2.03 -0.01
N ASN A 61 -18.76 2.03 0.35
CA ASN A 61 -18.35 2.49 1.68
C ASN A 61 -18.24 4.02 1.71
N ASP A 62 -18.61 4.60 2.85
CA ASP A 62 -18.37 6.02 3.13
C ASP A 62 -16.89 6.23 3.48
N GLU A 63 -16.06 6.37 2.46
CA GLU A 63 -14.61 6.51 2.58
C GLU A 63 -14.16 7.87 2.06
N ASN A 64 -13.08 8.40 2.63
CA ASN A 64 -12.44 9.62 2.12
C ASN A 64 -11.12 9.27 1.44
N THR A 65 -10.86 9.91 0.31
CA THR A 65 -9.57 9.87 -0.41
C THR A 65 -9.17 11.29 -0.77
N ILE A 66 -7.92 11.63 -0.46
CA ILE A 66 -7.32 12.92 -0.79
C ILE A 66 -6.21 12.66 -1.81
N ILE A 67 -6.21 13.45 -2.89
CA ILE A 67 -5.15 13.48 -3.88
C ILE A 67 -4.40 14.80 -3.70
N ILE A 68 -3.09 14.71 -3.46
CA ILE A 68 -2.20 15.84 -3.25
C ILE A 68 -1.19 15.84 -4.38
N GLU A 69 -1.16 16.92 -5.16
CA GLU A 69 -0.31 17.07 -6.35
C GLU A 69 0.63 18.25 -6.19
N ASN A 70 1.86 18.13 -6.70
CA ASN A 70 2.85 19.21 -6.72
C ASN A 70 3.18 19.77 -5.32
N VAL A 71 3.17 18.90 -4.30
CA VAL A 71 3.62 19.23 -2.94
C VAL A 71 4.82 18.36 -2.54
N PRO A 72 6.04 18.69 -3.01
CA PRO A 72 7.22 17.82 -2.88
C PRO A 72 7.58 17.49 -1.44
N ILE A 73 7.32 18.41 -0.50
CA ILE A 73 7.59 18.19 0.93
C ILE A 73 6.78 17.01 1.48
N LEU A 74 5.52 16.85 1.05
CA LEU A 74 4.65 15.76 1.50
C LEU A 74 4.98 14.46 0.76
N THR A 75 5.14 14.51 -0.56
CA THR A 75 5.47 13.31 -1.36
C THR A 75 6.80 12.70 -0.91
N LYS A 76 7.82 13.53 -0.68
CA LYS A 76 9.12 13.10 -0.16
C LYS A 76 9.00 12.49 1.23
N SER A 77 8.29 13.14 2.16
CA SER A 77 8.13 12.63 3.52
C SER A 77 7.42 11.27 3.54
N TYR A 78 6.35 11.10 2.75
CA TYR A 78 5.66 9.81 2.64
C TYR A 78 6.48 8.75 1.93
N LYS A 79 7.28 9.12 0.93
CA LYS A 79 8.19 8.17 0.25
C LYS A 79 9.25 7.66 1.21
N GLU A 80 9.87 8.55 1.99
CA GLU A 80 10.83 8.16 3.02
C GLU A 80 10.20 7.23 4.06
N HIS A 81 8.96 7.51 4.47
CA HIS A 81 8.23 6.62 5.37
C HIS A 81 7.96 5.24 4.74
N PHE A 82 7.49 5.21 3.49
CA PHE A 82 7.28 3.96 2.74
C PHE A 82 8.58 3.15 2.63
N LEU A 83 9.70 3.78 2.28
CA LEU A 83 10.99 3.09 2.15
C LEU A 83 11.49 2.56 3.51
N LYS A 84 11.29 3.31 4.60
CA LYS A 84 11.60 2.82 5.95
C LYS A 84 10.80 1.57 6.31
N LEU A 85 9.50 1.55 6.02
CA LEU A 85 8.65 0.36 6.21
C LEU A 85 9.07 -0.78 5.29
N TRP A 86 9.39 -0.47 4.04
CA TRP A 86 9.87 -1.45 3.08
C TRP A 86 11.10 -2.16 3.61
N ASP A 87 12.09 -1.43 4.12
CA ASP A 87 13.34 -2.00 4.61
C ASP A 87 13.17 -2.79 5.91
N SER A 88 12.20 -2.42 6.76
CA SER A 88 11.93 -3.15 8.01
C SER A 88 11.19 -4.46 7.81
N ILE A 89 10.47 -4.64 6.70
CA ILE A 89 9.77 -5.89 6.39
C ILE A 89 10.74 -6.88 5.74
N LYS A 90 10.86 -8.07 6.33
CA LYS A 90 11.71 -9.13 5.79
C LYS A 90 11.15 -9.65 4.47
N TYR A 91 12.04 -9.92 3.52
CA TYR A 91 11.64 -10.56 2.27
C TYR A 91 11.27 -12.02 2.54
N ASN A 92 10.06 -12.42 2.16
CA ASN A 92 9.62 -13.81 2.18
C ASN A 92 9.53 -14.34 0.74
N PRO A 93 10.48 -15.19 0.29
CA PRO A 93 10.50 -15.73 -1.08
C PRO A 93 9.34 -16.67 -1.41
N GLN A 94 8.58 -17.12 -0.41
CA GLN A 94 7.40 -17.98 -0.58
C GLN A 94 6.17 -17.20 -1.06
N ASN A 95 6.20 -15.86 -0.95
CA ASN A 95 5.15 -14.97 -1.46
C ASN A 95 5.31 -14.68 -2.96
#